data_AF-A0A7X7A1D6-F1
#
_entry.id   AF-A0A7X7A1D6-F1
#
_cell.length_a   1.000
_cell.length_b   1.000
_cell.length_c   1.000
_cell.angle_alpha   90.00
_cell.angle_beta   90.00
_cell.angle_gamma   90.00
#
_symmetry.space_group_name_H-M   'P 1'
#
loop_
_entity.id
_entity.type
_entity.pdbx_description
1 polymer ?
#
loop_
_entity_poly.entity_id
_entity_poly.type
_entity_poly.pdbx_seq_one_letter_code
_entity_poly.pdbx_strand_id
1 'polypeptide(L)'
;MKIEAVNQNLLLGNYTLQENINTEKNNNFITFLKDALSEVDALQKEASFSASKLVLGEEEYLHNTMLAYEKANLALQLTIEVRNKLVEAYQEIMRIQM
;
A
#
# COMPACT_ATOMS: atom_id res chain seq x y z
N MET A 1 23.20 -36.34 -52.95
CA MET A 1 23.98 -35.31 -52.24
C MET A 1 22.98 -34.28 -51.72
N LYS A 2 22.58 -34.37 -50.44
CA LYS A 2 21.70 -33.37 -49.79
C LYS A 2 22.57 -32.15 -49.51
N ILE A 3 22.22 -31.00 -50.08
CA ILE A 3 22.84 -29.73 -49.68
C ILE A 3 21.83 -29.07 -48.75
N GLU A 4 22.14 -29.17 -47.45
CA GLU A 4 21.42 -28.50 -46.38
C GLU A 4 21.57 -26.99 -46.60
N ALA A 5 20.46 -26.35 -46.94
CA ALA A 5 20.40 -24.91 -47.12
C ALA A 5 20.55 -24.24 -45.75
N VAL A 6 21.71 -23.60 -45.58
CA VAL A 6 21.92 -22.31 -44.94
C VAL A 6 21.13 -22.10 -43.65
N ASN A 7 21.85 -22.35 -42.56
CA ASN A 7 21.66 -21.78 -41.23
C ASN A 7 21.17 -20.31 -41.30
N GLN A 8 19.88 -20.09 -41.05
CA GLN A 8 19.26 -18.76 -40.91
C GLN A 8 19.52 -18.11 -39.54
N ASN A 9 20.64 -18.41 -38.88
CA ASN A 9 21.08 -17.67 -37.71
C ASN A 9 21.98 -16.50 -38.14
N LEU A 10 21.37 -15.44 -38.66
CA LEU A 10 21.83 -14.07 -38.44
C LEU A 10 20.74 -13.12 -38.94
N LEU A 11 20.55 -12.01 -38.21
CA LEU A 11 19.64 -10.88 -38.49
C LEU A 11 18.26 -10.97 -37.83
N LEU A 12 18.19 -11.00 -36.50
CA LEU A 12 17.50 -9.98 -35.71
C LEU A 12 18.16 -9.90 -34.33
N GLY A 13 18.98 -8.86 -34.14
CA GLY A 13 19.69 -8.61 -32.90
C GLY A 13 18.75 -8.44 -31.71
N ASN A 14 19.28 -8.82 -30.54
CA ASN A 14 18.76 -8.61 -29.20
C ASN A 14 17.78 -7.44 -29.04
N TYR A 15 16.49 -7.77 -28.97
CA TYR A 15 15.55 -7.06 -28.12
C TYR A 15 14.89 -8.08 -27.20
N THR A 16 15.69 -8.69 -26.33
CA THR A 16 15.15 -9.17 -25.06
C THR A 16 14.63 -7.94 -24.34
N LEU A 17 13.33 -7.68 -24.44
CA LEU A 17 12.61 -6.90 -23.45
C LEU A 17 12.72 -7.70 -22.14
N GLN A 18 13.83 -7.54 -21.44
CA GLN A 18 13.90 -7.81 -20.02
C GLN A 18 13.01 -6.77 -19.35
N GLU A 19 11.72 -7.04 -19.32
CA GLU A 19 10.85 -6.43 -18.33
C GLU A 19 11.20 -7.08 -16.99
N ASN A 20 12.26 -6.56 -16.38
CA ASN A 20 12.50 -6.73 -14.95
C ASN A 20 11.43 -5.92 -14.21
N ILE A 21 10.19 -6.41 -14.24
CA ILE A 21 9.22 -6.11 -13.21
C ILE A 21 9.75 -6.74 -11.94
N ASN A 22 10.56 -5.96 -11.23
CA ASN A 22 11.01 -6.23 -9.88
C ASN A 22 9.76 -6.54 -9.02
N THR A 23 9.45 -7.83 -8.88
CA THR A 23 8.39 -8.37 -8.01
C THR A 23 8.62 -8.05 -6.54
N GLU A 24 9.77 -7.45 -6.21
CA GLU A 24 10.10 -6.86 -4.91
C GLU A 24 9.24 -5.61 -4.59
N LYS A 25 8.84 -4.81 -5.59
CA LYS A 25 8.09 -3.56 -5.33
C LYS A 25 6.63 -3.80 -4.92
N ASN A 26 6.01 -4.88 -5.38
CA ASN A 26 4.60 -5.19 -5.09
C ASN A 26 4.40 -5.61 -3.63
N ASN A 27 5.37 -6.31 -3.03
CA ASN A 27 5.32 -6.67 -1.62
C ASN A 27 5.53 -5.47 -0.70
N ASN A 28 6.31 -4.47 -1.12
CA ASN A 28 6.60 -3.29 -0.31
C ASN A 28 5.38 -2.42 -0.06
N PHE A 29 4.50 -2.26 -1.07
CA PHE A 29 3.30 -1.45 -0.90
C PHE A 29 2.27 -2.10 0.04
N ILE A 30 2.01 -3.41 -0.13
CA ILE A 30 1.08 -4.14 0.76
C ILE A 30 1.62 -4.16 2.20
N THR A 31 2.93 -4.30 2.37
CA THR A 31 3.58 -4.22 3.68
C THR A 31 3.43 -2.82 4.28
N PHE A 32 3.71 -1.77 3.51
CA PHE A 32 3.51 -0.38 3.95
C PHE A 32 2.05 -0.08 4.32
N LEU A 33 1.08 -0.55 3.54
CA LEU A 33 -0.35 -0.40 3.85
C LEU A 33 -0.71 -1.12 5.15
N LYS A 34 -0.17 -2.33 5.36
CA LYS A 34 -0.39 -3.10 6.58
C LYS A 34 0.21 -2.40 7.80
N ASP A 35 1.40 -1.82 7.66
CA ASP A 35 2.06 -1.05 8.71
C ASP A 35 1.26 0.21 9.04
N ALA A 36 0.79 0.95 8.03
CA ALA A 36 -0.06 2.12 8.21
C ALA A 36 -1.40 1.77 8.89
N LEU A 37 -2.02 0.63 8.53
CA LEU A 37 -3.21 0.14 9.23
C LEU A 37 -2.92 -0.18 10.70
N SER A 38 -1.77 -0.78 10.99
CA SER A 38 -1.34 -1.10 12.35
C SER A 38 -1.07 0.17 13.16
N GLU A 39 -0.56 1.22 12.52
CA GLU A 39 -0.36 2.53 13.14
C GLU A 39 -1.69 3.21 13.46
N VAL A 40 -2.70 3.11 12.58
CA VAL A 40 -4.06 3.61 12.85
C VAL A 40 -4.69 2.88 14.03
N ASP A 41 -4.54 1.55 14.14
CA ASP A 41 -5.02 0.77 15.29
C ASP A 41 -4.35 1.21 16.61
N ALA A 42 -3.04 1.46 16.56
CA ALA A 42 -2.31 1.97 17.71
C ALA A 42 -2.82 3.35 18.14
N LEU A 43 -3.01 4.28 17.19
CA LEU A 43 -3.55 5.61 17.45
C LEU A 43 -4.97 5.57 18.02
N GLN A 44 -5.83 4.66 17.53
CA GLN A 44 -7.18 4.49 18.08
C GLN A 44 -7.17 3.95 19.51
N LYS A 45 -6.29 2.98 19.82
CA LYS A 45 -6.12 2.49 21.19
C LYS A 45 -5.58 3.56 22.13
N GLU A 46 -4.61 4.34 21.68
CA GLU A 46 -4.06 5.46 22.45
C GLU A 46 -5.13 6.51 22.74
N ALA A 47 -5.92 6.91 21.73
CA ALA A 47 -7.03 7.83 21.91
C ALA A 47 -8.08 7.29 22.89
N SER A 48 -8.41 6.00 22.81
CA SER A 48 -9.36 5.35 23.71
C SER A 48 -8.84 5.28 25.15
N PHE A 49 -7.55 5.00 25.32
CA PHE A 49 -6.90 4.92 26.63
C PHE A 49 -6.83 6.29 27.30
N SER A 50 -6.44 7.33 26.56
CA SER A 50 -6.43 8.71 27.08
C SER A 50 -7.84 9.20 27.39
N ALA A 51 -8.84 8.84 26.57
CA ALA A 51 -10.24 9.12 26.86
C ALA A 51 -10.72 8.44 28.16
N SER A 52 -10.35 7.18 28.39
CA SER A 52 -10.65 6.50 29.67
C SER A 52 -9.99 7.19 30.86
N LYS A 53 -8.73 7.60 30.74
CA LYS A 53 -8.01 8.32 31.82
C LYS A 53 -8.62 9.67 32.16
N LEU A 54 -9.09 10.39 31.15
CA LEU A 54 -9.84 11.64 31.35
C LEU A 54 -11.14 11.42 32.12
N VAL A 55 -11.92 10.40 31.74
CA VAL A 55 -13.19 10.08 32.41
C VAL A 55 -12.96 9.63 33.85
N LEU A 56 -11.85 8.96 34.13
CA LEU A 56 -11.41 8.54 35.47
C LEU A 56 -10.88 9.71 36.32
N GLY A 57 -10.69 10.90 35.74
CA GLY A 57 -10.13 12.07 36.43
C GLY A 57 -8.63 11.97 36.71
N GLU A 58 -7.93 11.02 36.08
CA GLU A 58 -6.48 10.79 36.23
C GLU A 58 -5.63 11.64 35.27
N GLU A 59 -6.25 12.27 34.26
CA GLU A 59 -5.57 13.20 33.35
C GLU A 59 -6.09 14.63 33.51
N GLU A 60 -5.18 15.56 33.86
CA GLU A 60 -5.45 17.00 33.93
C GLU A 60 -5.52 17.66 32.54
N TYR A 61 -5.08 16.96 31.48
CA TYR A 61 -4.87 17.52 30.14
C TYR A 61 -5.85 16.96 29.09
N LEU A 62 -7.10 17.46 29.12
CA LEU A 62 -8.13 17.21 28.10
C LEU A 62 -7.63 17.35 26.64
N HIS A 63 -6.66 18.24 26.43
CA HIS A 63 -6.08 18.53 25.12
C HIS A 63 -5.34 17.34 24.50
N ASN A 64 -4.66 16.50 25.29
CA ASN A 64 -3.90 15.36 24.77
C ASN A 64 -4.81 14.30 24.16
N THR A 65 -5.94 14.03 24.81
CA THR A 65 -6.93 13.10 24.29
C THR A 65 -7.59 13.65 23.02
N MET A 66 -7.92 14.93 22.98
CA MET A 66 -8.49 15.56 21.78
C MET A 66 -7.51 15.50 20.61
N LEU A 67 -6.22 15.76 20.84
CA LEU A 67 -5.16 15.61 19.83
C LEU A 67 -5.00 14.15 19.36
N ALA A 68 -5.02 13.19 20.27
CA ALA A 68 -4.94 11.76 19.92
C ALA A 68 -6.13 11.34 19.06
N TYR A 69 -7.33 11.83 19.40
CA TYR A 69 -8.55 11.58 18.63
C TYR A 69 -8.47 12.19 17.23
N GLU A 70 -7.99 13.43 17.11
CA GLU A 70 -7.84 14.11 15.82
C GLU A 70 -6.85 13.37 14.90
N LYS A 71 -5.71 12.92 15.47
CA LYS A 71 -4.73 12.09 14.75
C LYS A 71 -5.34 10.77 14.27
N ALA A 72 -6.05 10.06 15.15
CA ALA A 72 -6.69 8.80 14.81
C ALA A 72 -7.75 8.97 13.70
N ASN A 73 -8.53 10.06 13.75
CA ASN A 73 -9.54 10.36 12.75
C ASN A 73 -8.91 10.69 11.38
N LEU A 74 -7.87 11.53 11.35
CA LEU A 74 -7.14 11.85 10.13
C LEU A 74 -6.48 10.61 9.51
N ALA A 75 -5.83 9.78 10.33
CA ALA A 75 -5.20 8.55 9.88
C ALA A 75 -6.22 7.55 9.29
N LEU A 76 -7.41 7.45 9.90
CA LEU A 76 -8.51 6.63 9.39
C LEU A 76 -9.01 7.13 8.03
N GLN A 77 -9.23 8.45 7.89
CA GLN A 77 -9.65 9.05 6.63
C GLN A 77 -8.64 8.77 5.51
N LEU A 78 -7.35 8.94 5.79
CA LEU A 78 -6.28 8.61 4.85
C LEU A 78 -6.33 7.13 4.45
N THR A 79 -6.53 6.23 5.40
CA THR A 79 -6.62 4.79 5.15
C THR A 79 -7.79 4.44 4.23
N ILE A 80 -8.95 5.08 4.41
CA ILE A 80 -10.12 4.91 3.53
C ILE A 80 -9.81 5.38 2.11
N GLU A 81 -9.15 6.54 1.96
CA GLU A 81 -8.75 7.03 0.65
C GLU A 81 -7.79 6.08 -0.05
N VAL A 82 -6.77 5.59 0.66
CA VAL A 82 -5.82 4.61 0.11
C VAL A 82 -6.55 3.33 -0.30
N ARG A 83 -7.46 2.81 0.54
CA ARG A 83 -8.31 1.65 0.20
C ARG A 83 -9.10 1.89 -1.09
N ASN A 84 -9.74 3.05 -1.23
CA ASN A 84 -10.53 3.38 -2.41
C ASN A 84 -9.65 3.41 -3.67
N LYS A 85 -8.48 4.07 -3.61
CA LYS A 85 -7.55 4.13 -4.76
C LYS A 85 -7.00 2.77 -5.15
N LEU A 86 -6.86 1.84 -4.21
CA LEU A 86 -6.46 0.46 -4.54
C LEU A 86 -7.56 -0.32 -5.25
N VAL A 87 -8.80 -0.17 -4.81
CA VAL A 87 -9.95 -0.78 -5.50
C VAL A 87 -10.08 -0.20 -6.91
N GLU A 88 -9.94 1.11 -7.07
CA GLU A 88 -9.94 1.78 -8.38
C GLU A 88 -8.80 1.27 -9.28
N ALA A 89 -7.56 1.17 -8.75
CA ALA A 89 -6.42 0.66 -9.50
C ALA A 89 -6.61 -0.80 -9.95
N TYR A 90 -7.19 -1.65 -9.09
CA TYR A 90 -7.54 -3.02 -9.47
C TYR A 90 -8.59 -3.06 -10.58
N GLN A 91 -9.63 -2.23 -10.48
CA GLN A 91 -10.67 -2.11 -11.51
C GLN A 91 -10.10 -1.60 -12.85
N GLU A 92 -9.17 -0.65 -12.81
CA GLU A 92 -8.52 -0.09 -14.00
C GLU A 92 -7.69 -1.16 -14.74
N ILE A 93 -6.89 -1.95 -14.01
CA ILE A 93 -6.12 -3.07 -14.59
C ILE A 93 -7.04 -4.07 -15.30
N MET A 94 -8.18 -4.39 -14.69
CA MET A 94 -9.19 -5.28 -15.28
C MET A 94 -9.81 -4.69 -16.55
N ARG A 95 -9.96 -3.37 -16.64
CA ARG A 95 -10.51 -2.69 -17.81
C ARG A 95 -9.52 -2.62 -18.98
N ILE A 96 -8.21 -2.52 -18.70
CA ILE A 96 -7.15 -2.47 -19.73
C ILE A 96 -6.95 -3.85 -20.39
N GLN A 97 -7.22 -4.94 -19.69
CA GLN A 97 -7.06 -6.31 -20.21
C GLN A 97 -8.24 -6.80 -21.06
N MET A 98 -9.33 -6.04 -21.15
CA MET A 98 -10.52 -6.35 -21.96
C MET A 98 -10.44 -5.70 -23.33
#